data_AF-A0A2V9TH34-F1
#
_entry.id   AF-A0A2V9TH34-F1
#
_cell.length_a   1.000
_cell.length_b   1.000
_cell.length_c   1.000
_cell.angle_alpha   90.00
_cell.angle_beta   90.00
_cell.angle_gamma   90.00
#
_symmetry.space_group_name_H-M   'P 1'
#
loop_
_entity.id
_entity.type
_entity.pdbx_description
1 polymer ?
#
loop_
_entity_poly.entity_id
_entity_poly.type
_entity_poly.pdbx_seq_one_letter_code
_entity_poly.pdbx_strand_id
1 'polypeptide(L)'
;MRGTAPMQWRRAFFSARTAPLTKEDKSMNRRTLTVISVVVLCAMAACVWLVAQKVSAQNAVALASPVYNPYPPGIVPSNINSELARVLAEVDFIEARAIARWHNLKPPTLTGQPPILANFGTEAVETLGELMNYDRNIAPERNQACASCHMPYVAFSGPIP
;
A
#
# COMPACT_ATOMS: atom_id res chain seq x y z
N MET A 1 28.84 -6.14 55.39
CA MET A 1 29.14 -7.58 55.31
C MET A 1 28.33 -8.19 54.17
N ARG A 2 29.00 -9.01 53.33
CA ARG A 2 28.55 -10.18 52.54
C ARG A 2 27.03 -10.33 52.30
N GLY A 3 26.55 -10.67 51.12
CA GLY A 3 27.19 -11.30 49.96
C GLY A 3 26.08 -12.03 49.20
N THR A 4 26.02 -11.79 47.90
CA THR A 4 25.13 -12.43 46.92
C THR A 4 25.59 -13.86 46.62
N ALA A 5 24.65 -14.79 46.40
CA ALA A 5 24.91 -16.08 45.77
C ALA A 5 23.68 -16.53 44.94
N PRO A 6 23.87 -16.93 43.66
CA PRO A 6 22.78 -17.28 42.74
C PRO A 6 22.44 -18.78 42.70
N MET A 7 21.22 -19.05 42.23
CA MET A 7 20.62 -20.38 41.97
C MET A 7 21.44 -21.23 40.99
N GLN A 8 21.66 -22.49 41.38
CA GLN A 8 22.28 -23.54 40.59
C GLN A 8 21.26 -24.20 39.67
N TRP A 9 21.53 -24.22 38.35
CA TRP A 9 20.86 -25.10 37.40
C TRP A 9 21.72 -26.33 37.13
N ARG A 10 21.18 -27.52 37.42
CA ARG A 10 21.83 -28.81 37.15
C ARG A 10 21.67 -29.19 35.68
N ARG A 11 22.81 -29.62 35.11
CA ARG A 11 23.03 -30.14 33.76
C ARG A 11 22.32 -31.49 33.57
N ALA A 12 21.59 -31.63 32.46
CA ALA A 12 21.30 -32.94 31.87
C ALA A 12 22.39 -33.24 30.82
N PHE A 13 23.13 -34.31 31.05
CA PHE A 13 24.07 -34.90 30.11
C PHE A 13 23.29 -35.57 28.97
N PHE A 14 23.56 -35.17 27.73
CA PHE A 14 23.40 -36.05 26.58
C PHE A 14 24.76 -36.23 25.92
N SER A 15 25.24 -37.47 26.02
CA SER A 15 26.44 -37.99 25.38
C SER A 15 26.18 -38.09 23.87
N ALA A 16 26.98 -37.38 23.08
CA ALA A 16 27.08 -37.61 21.64
C ALA A 16 28.54 -37.92 21.31
N ARG A 17 28.71 -39.15 20.83
CA ARG A 17 29.93 -39.85 20.46
C ARG A 17 30.64 -39.08 19.33
N THR A 18 31.91 -38.73 19.54
CA THR A 18 32.78 -38.12 18.55
C THR A 18 33.15 -39.14 17.48
N ALA A 19 32.73 -38.90 16.24
CA ALA A 19 33.33 -39.53 15.06
C ALA A 19 34.40 -38.58 14.50
N PRO A 20 35.63 -39.03 14.25
CA PRO A 20 36.64 -38.20 13.60
C PRO A 20 36.31 -38.13 12.10
N LEU A 21 35.78 -37.00 11.65
CA LEU A 21 35.78 -36.67 10.22
C LEU A 21 37.23 -36.36 9.84
N THR A 22 37.86 -37.31 9.17
CA THR A 22 39.11 -37.12 8.44
C THR A 22 38.92 -35.96 7.48
N LYS A 23 39.47 -34.81 7.84
CA LYS A 23 39.52 -33.64 6.98
C LYS A 23 40.57 -33.92 5.90
N GLU A 24 40.14 -34.52 4.80
CA GLU A 24 40.88 -34.39 3.55
C GLU A 24 40.85 -32.90 3.17
N ASP A 25 41.88 -32.17 3.58
CA ASP A 25 42.12 -30.81 3.13
C ASP A 25 42.62 -30.89 1.69
N LYS A 26 41.69 -31.18 0.78
CA LYS A 26 41.90 -30.92 -0.65
C LYS A 26 41.85 -29.41 -0.77
N SER A 27 43.03 -28.79 -0.68
CA SER A 27 43.29 -27.40 -1.03
C SER A 27 42.70 -27.13 -2.40
N MET A 28 41.43 -26.72 -2.40
CA MET A 28 40.69 -26.37 -3.59
C MET A 28 41.26 -25.02 -3.98
N ASN A 29 42.04 -25.01 -5.06
CA ASN A 29 42.72 -23.83 -5.55
C ASN A 29 41.71 -22.68 -5.56
N ARG A 30 41.94 -21.65 -4.75
CA ARG A 30 40.99 -20.54 -4.54
C ARG A 30 40.55 -19.93 -5.87
N ARG A 31 41.42 -20.02 -6.88
CA ARG A 31 41.17 -19.64 -8.27
C ARG A 31 40.10 -20.49 -8.96
N THR A 32 40.05 -21.79 -8.71
CA THR A 32 39.02 -22.70 -9.25
C THR A 32 37.66 -22.43 -8.60
N LEU A 33 37.64 -22.15 -7.30
CA LEU A 33 36.42 -21.75 -6.58
C LEU A 33 35.85 -20.42 -7.09
N THR A 34 36.70 -19.42 -7.32
CA THR A 34 36.24 -18.13 -7.86
C THR A 34 35.72 -18.28 -9.29
N VAL A 35 36.36 -19.11 -10.12
CA VAL A 35 35.89 -19.38 -11.50
C VAL A 35 34.51 -20.06 -11.48
N ILE A 36 34.32 -21.08 -10.64
CA ILE A 36 33.01 -21.75 -10.52
C ILE A 36 31.93 -20.76 -10.04
N SER A 37 32.22 -19.93 -9.05
CA SER A 37 31.27 -18.93 -8.53
C SER A 37 30.85 -17.92 -9.60
N VAL A 38 31.79 -17.43 -10.42
CA VAL A 38 31.50 -16.47 -11.50
C VAL A 38 30.66 -17.13 -12.59
N VAL A 39 31.00 -18.36 -12.98
CA VAL A 39 30.24 -19.11 -14.01
C VAL A 39 28.80 -19.36 -13.56
N VAL A 40 28.59 -19.73 -12.29
CA VAL A 40 27.24 -19.92 -11.73
C VAL A 40 26.44 -18.62 -11.73
N LEU A 41 27.05 -17.50 -11.33
CA LEU A 41 26.38 -16.19 -11.36
C LEU A 41 26.00 -15.76 -12.78
N CYS A 42 26.90 -15.95 -13.76
CA CYS A 42 26.60 -15.66 -15.16
C CYS A 42 25.49 -16.55 -15.72
N ALA A 43 25.48 -17.84 -15.38
CA ALA A 43 24.43 -18.77 -15.79
C ALA A 43 23.06 -18.37 -15.21
N MET A 44 23.01 -17.99 -13.92
CA MET A 44 21.79 -17.50 -13.29
C MET A 44 21.28 -16.20 -13.94
N ALA A 45 22.17 -15.25 -14.22
CA ALA A 45 21.82 -14.01 -14.90
C ALA A 45 21.28 -14.28 -16.32
N ALA A 46 21.90 -15.18 -17.07
CA ALA A 46 21.44 -15.60 -18.39
C ALA A 46 20.07 -16.29 -18.34
N CYS A 47 19.84 -17.18 -17.36
CA CYS A 47 18.54 -17.82 -17.15
C CYS A 47 17.44 -16.80 -16.85
N VAL A 48 17.70 -15.80 -16.00
CA VAL A 48 16.74 -14.72 -15.70
C VAL A 48 16.44 -13.90 -16.95
N TRP A 49 17.46 -13.59 -17.76
CA TRP A 49 17.29 -12.83 -19.00
C TRP A 49 16.48 -13.61 -20.05
N LEU A 50 16.71 -14.92 -20.18
CA LEU A 50 15.96 -15.79 -21.09
C LEU A 50 14.50 -15.97 -20.66
N VAL A 51 14.21 -16.00 -19.35
CA VAL A 51 12.82 -16.03 -18.84
C VAL A 51 12.13 -14.69 -19.07
N ALA A 52 12.83 -13.56 -18.91
CA ALA A 52 12.29 -12.23 -19.21
C ALA A 52 11.94 -12.05 -20.70
N GLN A 53 12.67 -12.70 -21.61
CA GLN A 53 12.41 -12.64 -23.04
C GLN A 53 11.22 -13.52 -23.50
N LYS A 54 10.82 -14.54 -22.73
CA LYS A 54 9.75 -15.48 -23.13
C LYS A 54 8.32 -15.04 -22.78
N VAL A 55 8.12 -13.81 -22.31
CA VAL A 55 6.78 -13.19 -22.18
C VAL A 55 6.65 -12.04 -23.19
N SER A 56 6.74 -12.36 -24.48
CA SER A 56 6.30 -11.45 -25.55
C SER A 56 5.12 -12.09 -26.30
N ALA A 57 3.99 -12.17 -25.61
CA ALA A 57 2.68 -12.40 -26.22
C ALA A 57 1.99 -11.06 -26.59
N GLN A 58 2.72 -9.95 -26.57
CA GLN A 58 2.19 -8.59 -26.75
C GLN A 58 2.29 -8.05 -28.20
N ASN A 59 2.72 -8.87 -29.17
CA ASN A 59 2.75 -8.46 -30.59
C ASN A 59 1.45 -8.72 -31.35
N ALA A 60 0.41 -9.22 -30.69
CA ALA A 60 -0.93 -9.00 -31.21
C ALA A 60 -1.28 -7.54 -30.91
N VAL A 61 -1.47 -6.73 -31.95
CA VAL A 61 -2.32 -5.54 -31.86
C VAL A 61 -3.69 -6.07 -31.46
N ALA A 62 -3.91 -6.23 -30.16
CA ALA A 62 -5.23 -6.36 -29.61
C ALA A 62 -5.90 -5.06 -30.01
N LEU A 63 -6.75 -5.11 -31.05
CA LEU A 63 -7.76 -4.07 -31.27
C LEU A 63 -8.46 -3.94 -29.93
N ALA A 64 -8.09 -2.89 -29.18
CA ALA A 64 -8.77 -2.56 -27.94
C ALA A 64 -10.24 -2.50 -28.30
N SER A 65 -11.04 -3.39 -27.70
CA SER A 65 -12.49 -3.32 -27.84
C SER A 65 -12.89 -1.87 -27.56
N PRO A 66 -13.73 -1.26 -28.41
CA PRO A 66 -14.12 0.13 -28.22
C PRO A 66 -14.65 0.25 -26.79
N VAL A 67 -14.02 1.13 -26.00
CA VAL A 67 -14.49 1.46 -24.66
C VAL A 67 -15.93 1.90 -24.81
N TYR A 68 -16.86 1.19 -24.15
CA TYR A 68 -18.27 1.53 -24.21
C TYR A 68 -18.44 2.96 -23.67
N ASN A 69 -18.81 3.88 -24.56
CA ASN A 69 -19.20 5.23 -24.19
C ASN A 69 -20.74 5.31 -24.26
N PRO A 70 -21.45 5.40 -23.13
CA PRO A 70 -22.90 5.48 -23.12
C PRO A 70 -23.45 6.79 -23.69
N TYR A 71 -22.60 7.80 -23.91
CA TYR A 71 -23.00 9.11 -24.39
C TYR A 71 -22.90 9.20 -25.92
N PRO A 72 -23.92 9.78 -26.59
CA PRO A 72 -23.84 10.14 -28.00
C PRO A 72 -22.60 11.00 -28.31
N PRO A 73 -22.04 10.89 -29.53
CA PRO A 73 -20.95 11.76 -29.97
C PRO A 73 -21.31 13.24 -29.82
N GLY A 74 -20.37 14.05 -29.33
CA GLY A 74 -20.52 15.51 -29.22
C GLY A 74 -21.22 16.00 -27.94
N ILE A 75 -21.69 15.12 -27.05
CA ILE A 75 -22.26 15.52 -25.75
C ILE A 75 -21.18 15.58 -24.66
N VAL A 76 -20.19 14.69 -24.68
CA VAL A 76 -19.08 14.73 -23.74
C VAL A 76 -18.10 15.84 -24.17
N PRO A 77 -17.80 16.82 -23.31
CA PRO A 77 -16.85 17.87 -23.64
C PRO A 77 -15.46 17.31 -23.98
N SER A 78 -14.78 17.92 -24.95
CA SER A 78 -13.44 17.48 -25.37
C SER A 78 -12.37 17.67 -24.27
N ASN A 79 -12.65 18.51 -23.28
CA ASN A 79 -11.79 18.81 -22.13
C ASN A 79 -12.14 17.99 -20.87
N ILE A 80 -12.89 16.88 -20.99
CA ILE A 80 -13.34 16.09 -19.83
C ILE A 80 -12.18 15.63 -18.93
N ASN A 81 -11.02 15.30 -19.51
CA ASN A 81 -9.85 14.89 -18.72
C ASN A 81 -9.28 16.01 -17.85
N SER A 82 -9.27 17.25 -18.35
CA SER A 82 -8.83 18.40 -17.54
C SER A 82 -9.85 18.74 -16.46
N GLU A 83 -11.16 18.60 -16.75
CA GLU A 83 -12.19 18.81 -15.73
C GLU A 83 -12.13 17.73 -14.65
N LEU A 84 -11.92 16.47 -15.02
CA LEU A 84 -11.70 15.39 -14.07
C LEU A 84 -10.48 15.68 -13.18
N ALA A 85 -9.35 16.09 -13.78
CA ALA A 85 -8.15 16.44 -13.02
C ALA A 85 -8.40 17.61 -12.04
N ARG A 86 -9.14 18.64 -12.47
CA ARG A 86 -9.55 19.76 -11.61
C ARG A 86 -10.42 19.27 -10.44
N VAL A 87 -11.40 18.40 -10.69
CA VAL A 87 -12.27 17.85 -9.64
C VAL A 87 -11.50 16.99 -8.65
N LEU A 88 -10.60 16.13 -9.12
CA LEU A 88 -9.77 15.33 -8.24
C LEU A 88 -8.85 16.19 -7.37
N ALA A 89 -8.27 17.26 -7.93
CA ALA A 89 -7.46 18.20 -7.15
C ALA A 89 -8.28 18.94 -6.09
N GLU A 90 -9.53 19.31 -6.40
CA GLU A 90 -10.45 19.92 -5.43
C GLU A 90 -10.80 18.95 -4.29
N VAL A 91 -11.07 17.68 -4.62
CA VAL A 91 -11.32 16.61 -3.63
C VAL A 91 -10.11 16.45 -2.71
N ASP A 92 -8.92 16.32 -3.28
CA ASP A 92 -7.67 16.15 -2.51
C ASP A 92 -7.40 17.36 -1.60
N PHE A 93 -7.67 18.58 -2.08
CA PHE A 93 -7.52 19.80 -1.29
C PHE A 93 -8.47 19.82 -0.08
N ILE A 94 -9.75 19.46 -0.28
CA ILE A 94 -10.74 19.45 0.79
C ILE A 94 -10.46 18.31 1.79
N GLU A 95 -10.07 17.13 1.32
CA GLU A 95 -9.65 16.02 2.18
C GLU A 95 -8.48 16.45 3.08
N ALA A 96 -7.46 17.10 2.53
CA ALA A 96 -6.33 17.61 3.32
C ALA A 96 -6.76 18.61 4.40
N ARG A 97 -7.71 19.51 4.08
CA ARG A 97 -8.32 20.42 5.07
C ARG A 97 -9.08 19.64 6.16
N ALA A 98 -9.84 18.62 5.80
CA ALA A 98 -10.60 17.80 6.74
C ALA A 98 -9.67 17.00 7.68
N ILE A 99 -8.58 16.44 7.16
CA ILE A 99 -7.53 15.77 7.95
C ILE A 99 -6.91 16.75 8.95
N ALA A 100 -6.58 17.96 8.50
CA ALA A 100 -6.03 18.99 9.39
C ALA A 100 -7.04 19.37 10.49
N ARG A 101 -8.33 19.49 10.17
CA ARG A 101 -9.40 19.73 11.16
C ARG A 101 -9.48 18.59 12.17
N TRP A 102 -9.48 17.34 11.71
CA TRP A 102 -9.53 16.17 12.57
C TRP A 102 -8.37 16.12 13.56
N HIS A 103 -7.13 16.36 13.11
CA HIS A 103 -5.97 16.38 13.99
C HIS A 103 -6.00 17.49 15.05
N ASN A 104 -6.70 18.59 14.78
CA ASN A 104 -6.85 19.71 15.72
C ASN A 104 -8.10 19.57 16.62
N LEU A 105 -8.91 18.54 16.40
CA LEU A 105 -10.14 18.35 17.15
C LEU A 105 -9.82 17.88 18.58
N LYS A 106 -10.43 18.55 19.56
CA LYS A 106 -10.37 18.10 20.96
C LYS A 106 -11.26 16.86 21.13
N PRO A 107 -10.85 15.86 21.93
CA PRO A 107 -11.69 14.69 22.20
C PRO A 107 -13.05 15.07 22.79
N PRO A 108 -14.17 14.52 22.28
CA PRO A 108 -15.48 14.74 22.88
C PRO A 108 -15.58 14.02 24.23
N THR A 109 -16.48 14.49 25.09
CA THR A 109 -16.75 13.86 26.39
C THR A 109 -18.04 13.05 26.30
N LEU A 110 -18.05 11.81 26.80
CA LEU A 110 -19.26 11.01 26.89
C LEU A 110 -20.02 11.35 28.18
N THR A 111 -21.31 11.67 28.06
CA THR A 111 -22.20 11.97 29.19
C THR A 111 -23.50 11.17 29.10
N GLY A 112 -24.23 11.02 30.21
CA GLY A 112 -25.55 10.37 30.22
C GLY A 112 -25.55 8.84 30.02
N GLN A 113 -26.77 8.27 30.04
CA GLN A 113 -27.08 6.87 29.74
C GLN A 113 -28.44 6.84 29.01
N PRO A 114 -28.49 6.60 27.68
CA PRO A 114 -27.37 6.21 26.81
C PRO A 114 -26.32 7.33 26.61
N PRO A 115 -25.07 6.98 26.21
CA PRO A 115 -24.00 7.96 26.03
C PRO A 115 -24.31 9.03 24.98
N ILE A 116 -24.02 10.29 25.32
CA ILE A 116 -24.14 11.47 24.48
C ILE A 116 -22.75 12.06 24.29
N LEU A 117 -22.39 12.40 23.05
CA LEU A 117 -21.15 13.13 22.76
C LEU A 117 -21.36 14.62 23.11
N ALA A 118 -20.81 15.06 24.24
CA ALA A 118 -20.85 16.44 24.70
C ALA A 118 -19.63 17.25 24.19
N ASN A 119 -19.72 18.57 24.29
CA ASN A 119 -18.71 19.53 23.85
C ASN A 119 -18.47 19.43 22.33
N PHE A 120 -17.33 18.87 21.92
CA PHE A 120 -16.91 18.71 20.52
C PHE A 120 -17.60 17.54 19.80
N GLY A 121 -18.68 16.99 20.37
CA GLY A 121 -19.38 15.83 19.83
C GLY A 121 -19.92 16.03 18.43
N THR A 122 -20.67 17.12 18.22
CA THR A 122 -21.20 17.48 16.88
C THR A 122 -20.05 17.71 15.90
N GLU A 123 -19.03 18.47 16.31
CA GLU A 123 -17.89 18.76 15.45
C GLU A 123 -17.13 17.49 15.05
N ALA A 124 -17.00 16.52 15.96
CA ALA A 124 -16.39 15.22 15.67
C ALA A 124 -17.17 14.45 14.59
N VAL A 125 -18.49 14.41 14.71
CA VAL A 125 -19.36 13.69 13.76
C VAL A 125 -19.36 14.37 12.39
N GLU A 126 -19.43 15.70 12.35
CA GLU A 126 -19.36 16.46 11.09
C GLU A 126 -17.99 16.31 10.42
N THR A 127 -16.90 16.38 11.19
CA THR A 127 -15.54 16.20 10.67
C THR A 127 -15.34 14.78 10.12
N LEU A 128 -15.90 13.76 10.78
CA LEU A 128 -15.90 12.40 10.25
C LEU A 128 -16.67 12.29 8.94
N GLY A 129 -17.85 12.91 8.85
CA GLY A 129 -18.63 12.94 7.61
C GLY A 129 -17.89 13.63 6.47
N GLU A 130 -17.19 14.73 6.76
CA GLU A 130 -16.35 15.44 5.80
C GLU A 130 -15.20 14.55 5.31
N LEU A 131 -14.48 13.87 6.21
CA LEU A 131 -13.43 12.91 5.84
C LEU A 131 -13.96 11.82 4.90
N MET A 132 -15.09 11.20 5.25
CA MET A 132 -15.69 10.13 4.43
C MET A 132 -16.19 10.63 3.06
N ASN A 133 -16.61 11.89 2.97
CA ASN A 133 -17.15 12.44 1.72
C ASN A 133 -16.07 12.72 0.66
N TYR A 134 -14.84 13.00 1.10
CA TYR A 134 -13.71 13.35 0.23
C TYR A 134 -12.61 12.26 0.17
N ASP A 135 -12.71 11.18 0.95
CA ASP A 135 -11.77 10.06 0.89
C ASP A 135 -11.93 9.26 -0.40
N ARG A 136 -10.91 9.30 -1.27
CA ARG A 136 -10.88 8.51 -2.50
C ARG A 136 -10.61 7.03 -2.27
N ASN A 137 -10.04 6.67 -1.13
CA ASN A 137 -9.75 5.28 -0.78
C ASN A 137 -11.00 4.46 -0.46
N ILE A 138 -12.15 5.11 -0.32
CA ILE A 138 -13.44 4.44 -0.11
C ILE A 138 -13.87 3.64 -1.35
N ALA A 139 -13.45 4.06 -2.55
CA ALA A 139 -13.69 3.33 -3.79
C ALA A 139 -12.70 2.14 -3.94
N PRO A 140 -13.13 1.02 -4.57
CA PRO A 140 -12.26 -0.15 -4.77
C PRO A 140 -10.92 0.18 -5.43
N GLU A 141 -10.94 1.05 -6.44
CA GLU A 141 -9.76 1.47 -7.21
C GLU A 141 -9.06 2.70 -6.62
N ARG A 142 -9.50 3.19 -5.46
CA ARG A 142 -8.92 4.33 -4.73
C ARG A 142 -8.82 5.63 -5.57
N ASN A 143 -9.74 5.79 -6.51
CA ASN A 143 -9.69 6.80 -7.56
C ASN A 143 -10.89 7.77 -7.53
N GLN A 144 -11.83 7.58 -6.60
CA GLN A 144 -13.08 8.33 -6.55
C GLN A 144 -13.58 8.46 -5.12
N ALA A 145 -14.05 9.64 -4.76
CA ALA A 145 -14.74 9.91 -3.49
C ALA A 145 -16.25 10.11 -3.74
N CYS A 146 -17.05 10.18 -2.67
CA CYS A 146 -18.47 10.54 -2.77
C CYS A 146 -18.64 11.88 -3.50
N ALA A 147 -17.81 12.87 -3.14
CA ALA A 147 -17.79 14.19 -3.73
C ALA A 147 -17.43 14.22 -5.23
N SER A 148 -16.81 13.17 -5.78
CA SER A 148 -16.49 13.11 -7.21
C SER A 148 -17.74 13.05 -8.10
N CYS A 149 -18.87 12.53 -7.58
CA CYS A 149 -20.17 12.58 -8.24
C CYS A 149 -21.19 13.51 -7.58
N HIS A 150 -20.92 13.93 -6.33
CA HIS A 150 -21.76 14.84 -5.55
C HIS A 150 -20.98 16.11 -5.21
N MET A 151 -20.67 16.91 -6.23
CA MET A 151 -19.77 18.05 -6.07
C MET A 151 -20.50 19.26 -5.43
N PRO A 152 -19.90 19.96 -4.44
CA PRO A 152 -20.56 21.06 -3.74
C PRO A 152 -20.97 22.22 -4.65
N TYR A 153 -20.17 22.56 -5.67
CA TYR A 153 -20.43 23.70 -6.55
C TYR A 153 -21.64 23.48 -7.48
N VAL A 154 -22.06 22.24 -7.68
CA VAL A 154 -23.34 21.87 -8.32
C VAL A 154 -24.36 21.40 -7.29
N ALA A 155 -24.28 21.91 -6.06
CA ALA A 155 -25.20 21.59 -4.96
C ALA A 155 -25.33 20.08 -4.68
N PHE A 156 -24.21 19.36 -4.72
CA PHE A 156 -24.13 17.91 -4.51
C PHE A 156 -24.93 17.08 -5.54
N SER A 157 -25.22 17.68 -6.70
CA SER A 157 -25.82 16.99 -7.85
C SER A 157 -24.75 16.41 -8.78
N GLY A 158 -25.21 15.74 -9.84
CA GLY A 158 -24.47 14.80 -10.69
C GLY A 158 -23.20 15.34 -11.39
N PRO A 159 -22.57 14.50 -12.24
CA PRO A 159 -21.22 14.71 -12.72
C PRO A 159 -21.08 15.98 -13.56
N ILE A 160 -19.82 16.43 -13.65
CA ILE A 160 -19.32 17.53 -14.47
C ILE A 160 -20.11 17.60 -15.80
N PRO A 161 -20.75 18.73 -16.13
CA PRO A 161 -21.48 18.88 -17.39
C PRO A 161 -20.56 18.79 -18.61
#